data_AF-A0A085L7R9-F1
#
_entry.id   AF-A0A085L7R9-F1
#
_cell.length_a   1.000
_cell.length_b   1.000
_cell.length_c   1.000
_cell.angle_alpha   90.00
_cell.angle_beta   90.00
_cell.angle_gamma   90.00
#
_symmetry.space_group_name_H-M   'P 1'
#
loop_
_entity.id
_entity.type
_entity.pdbx_description
1 polymer ?
#
loop_
_entity_poly.entity_id
_entity_poly.type
_entity_poly.pdbx_seq_one_letter_code
_entity_poly.pdbx_strand_id
1 'polypeptide(L)'
;MKKSEPKKLPEFNSLKKLVEFFETHDLGEYWDQMPEAEIDIEIKKRKHTFTIDEDIAVKLTEIARTKRVPAEELIKLWLKEKVSEVV
;
A
#
# COMPACT_ATOMS: atom_id res chain seq x y z
N MET A 1 4.06 18.15 27.32
CA MET A 1 5.02 18.26 26.20
C MET A 1 5.33 19.75 26.04
N LYS A 2 6.60 20.16 26.10
CA LYS A 2 6.99 21.57 25.95
C LYS A 2 6.76 21.98 24.50
N LYS A 3 5.84 22.92 24.26
CA LYS A 3 5.63 23.51 22.94
C LYS A 3 6.80 24.46 22.68
N SER A 4 7.69 24.11 21.76
CA SER A 4 8.76 24.98 21.27
C SER A 4 8.13 26.18 20.55
N GLU A 5 8.77 27.34 20.63
CA GLU A 5 8.31 28.56 19.96
C GLU A 5 8.11 28.33 18.45
N PRO A 6 7.02 28.84 17.84
CA PRO A 6 6.75 28.64 16.43
C PRO A 6 7.82 29.37 15.59
N LYS A 7 8.74 28.61 14.98
CA LYS A 7 9.79 29.13 14.10
C LYS A 7 9.22 29.41 12.73
N LYS A 8 9.47 30.59 12.17
CA LYS A 8 8.99 30.95 10.83
C LYS A 8 9.69 30.14 9.74
N LEU A 9 8.92 29.61 8.79
CA LEU A 9 9.48 28.94 7.60
C LEU A 9 10.20 29.99 6.73
N PRO A 10 11.49 29.81 6.39
CA PRO A 10 12.22 30.76 5.56
C PRO A 10 11.84 30.64 4.08
N GLU A 11 11.99 31.74 3.33
CA GLU A 11 11.84 31.72 1.87
C GLU A 11 13.13 31.24 1.20
N PHE A 12 13.01 30.32 0.23
CA PHE A 12 14.14 29.72 -0.47
C PHE A 12 14.32 30.32 -1.87
N ASN A 13 15.49 30.90 -2.12
CA ASN A 13 15.86 31.46 -3.43
C ASN A 13 16.45 30.42 -4.40
N SER A 14 16.55 29.15 -4.00
CA SER A 14 17.06 28.05 -4.83
C SER A 14 16.63 26.69 -4.28
N LEU A 15 16.39 25.76 -5.19
CA LEU A 15 16.06 24.36 -4.87
C LEU A 15 17.16 23.70 -4.04
N LYS A 16 18.44 24.02 -4.29
CA LYS A 16 19.58 23.51 -3.50
C LYS A 16 19.49 23.91 -2.03
N LYS A 17 19.13 25.17 -1.74
CA LYS A 17 18.99 25.68 -0.37
C LYS A 17 17.79 25.05 0.36
N LEU A 18 16.72 24.75 -0.37
CA LEU A 18 15.58 24.02 0.17
C LEU A 18 15.99 22.60 0.58
N VAL A 19 16.73 21.89 -0.28
CA VAL A 19 17.24 20.54 0.04
C VAL A 19 18.19 20.59 1.24
N GLU A 20 19.16 21.51 1.25
CA GLU A 20 20.06 21.68 2.40
C GLU A 20 19.30 21.96 3.70
N PHE A 21 18.23 22.76 3.64
CA PHE A 21 17.37 23.02 4.79
C PHE A 21 16.61 21.77 5.23
N PHE A 22 16.04 21.01 4.29
CA PHE A 22 15.33 19.75 4.55
C PHE A 22 16.24 18.71 5.23
N GLU A 23 17.51 18.64 4.84
CA GLU A 23 18.48 17.70 5.41
C GLU A 23 18.95 18.11 6.80
N THR A 24 18.98 19.42 7.10
CA THR A 24 19.59 19.96 8.32
C THR A 24 18.58 20.33 9.40
N HIS A 25 17.30 20.47 9.07
CA HIS A 25 16.26 20.93 9.98
C HIS A 25 15.12 19.93 10.09
N ASP A 26 14.56 19.79 11.29
CA ASP A 26 13.33 19.04 11.51
C ASP A 26 12.13 19.86 11.04
N LEU A 27 11.48 19.39 9.97
CA LEU A 27 10.26 20.00 9.43
C LEU A 27 9.07 19.95 10.39
N GLY A 28 9.07 19.04 11.37
CA GLY A 28 8.05 18.99 12.43
C GLY A 28 7.97 20.27 13.25
N GLU A 29 9.07 21.04 13.35
CA GLU A 29 9.08 22.35 14.02
C GLU A 29 8.30 23.45 13.26
N TYR A 30 7.98 23.21 11.99
CA TYR A 30 7.31 24.16 11.10
C TYR A 30 5.91 23.69 10.68
N TRP A 31 5.39 22.62 11.30
CA TRP A 31 4.13 21.96 10.94
C TRP A 31 2.95 22.94 10.84
N ASP A 32 2.82 23.86 11.79
CA ASP A 32 1.73 24.86 11.85
C ASP A 32 1.76 25.89 10.69
N GLN A 33 2.85 25.95 9.92
CA GLN A 33 3.02 26.86 8.78
C GLN A 33 3.02 26.15 7.42
N MET A 34 2.99 24.82 7.41
CA MET A 34 2.93 24.07 6.17
C MET A 34 1.50 24.10 5.65
N PRO A 35 1.29 24.33 4.34
CA PRO A 35 -0.04 24.21 3.75
C PRO A 35 -0.53 22.77 3.87
N GLU A 36 -1.83 22.59 4.07
CA GLU A 36 -2.46 21.27 4.00
C GLU A 36 -2.27 20.71 2.59
N ALA A 37 -1.74 19.49 2.51
CA ALA A 37 -1.58 18.77 1.26
C ALA A 37 -2.68 17.70 1.15
N GLU A 38 -3.57 17.85 0.17
CA GLU A 38 -4.50 16.79 -0.23
C GLU A 38 -3.75 15.80 -1.12
N ILE A 39 -3.62 14.56 -0.65
CA ILE A 39 -2.97 13.48 -1.40
C ILE A 39 -3.99 12.38 -1.66
N ASP A 40 -4.36 12.20 -2.92
CA ASP A 40 -5.18 11.06 -3.35
C ASP A 40 -4.29 9.85 -3.64
N ILE A 41 -4.27 8.89 -2.71
CA ILE A 41 -3.54 7.64 -2.87
C ILE A 41 -4.48 6.58 -3.45
N GLU A 42 -4.42 6.36 -4.77
CA GLU A 42 -5.19 5.31 -5.43
C GLU A 42 -4.45 3.95 -5.39
N ILE A 43 -4.68 3.15 -4.35
CA ILE A 43 -4.12 1.79 -4.26
C ILE A 43 -4.90 0.84 -5.17
N LYS A 44 -4.52 0.77 -6.45
CA LYS A 44 -5.11 -0.18 -7.41
C LYS A 44 -4.64 -1.62 -7.12
N LYS A 45 -5.49 -2.42 -6.47
CA LYS A 45 -5.32 -3.89 -6.47
C LYS A 45 -5.51 -4.40 -7.90
N ARG A 46 -4.44 -4.87 -8.54
CA ARG A 46 -4.52 -5.52 -9.85
C ARG A 46 -5.26 -6.85 -9.69
N LYS A 47 -6.36 -7.03 -10.42
CA LYS A 47 -7.11 -8.29 -10.50
C LYS A 47 -6.75 -8.97 -11.82
N HIS A 48 -6.43 -10.26 -11.76
CA HIS A 48 -6.22 -11.09 -12.93
C HIS A 48 -7.29 -12.18 -12.94
N THR A 49 -7.90 -12.39 -14.10
CA THR A 49 -8.91 -13.43 -14.29
C THR A 49 -8.30 -14.55 -15.13
N PHE A 50 -8.43 -15.79 -14.66
CA PHE A 50 -7.94 -16.97 -15.34
C PHE A 50 -9.13 -17.88 -15.66
N THR A 51 -9.12 -18.45 -16.87
CA THR A 51 -10.04 -19.52 -17.25
C THR A 51 -9.46 -20.85 -16.77
N ILE A 52 -10.31 -21.71 -16.20
CA ILE A 52 -9.96 -23.07 -15.79
C ILE A 52 -10.90 -24.05 -16.50
N ASP A 53 -10.44 -25.28 -16.69
CA ASP A 53 -11.26 -26.32 -17.29
C ASP A 53 -12.45 -26.69 -16.40
N GLU A 54 -13.55 -27.12 -17.02
CA GLU A 54 -14.82 -27.41 -16.34
C GLU A 54 -14.67 -28.52 -15.30
N ASP A 55 -13.90 -29.56 -15.59
CA ASP A 55 -13.66 -30.68 -14.67
C ASP A 55 -12.92 -30.24 -13.40
N ILE A 56 -11.99 -29.28 -13.54
CA ILE A 56 -11.27 -28.68 -12.42
C ILE A 56 -12.21 -27.79 -11.60
N ALA A 57 -13.05 -26.99 -12.26
CA ALA A 57 -14.02 -26.11 -11.60
C ALA A 57 -15.04 -26.90 -10.76
N VAL A 58 -15.53 -28.02 -11.29
CA VAL A 58 -16.46 -28.92 -10.58
C VAL A 58 -15.80 -29.47 -9.32
N LYS A 59 -14.61 -30.07 -9.44
CA LYS A 59 -13.85 -30.63 -8.30
C LYS A 59 -13.54 -29.56 -7.26
N LEU A 60 -13.11 -28.37 -7.70
CA LEU A 60 -12.83 -27.25 -6.80
C LEU A 60 -14.07 -26.87 -5.98
N THR A 61 -15.23 -26.82 -6.63
CA THR A 61 -16.51 -26.48 -5.98
C THR A 61 -16.93 -27.53 -4.96
N GLU A 62 -16.74 -28.82 -5.27
CA GLU A 62 -17.03 -29.91 -4.33
C GLU A 62 -16.13 -29.86 -3.09
N ILE A 63 -14.84 -29.60 -3.29
CA ILE A 63 -13.87 -29.49 -2.18
C ILE A 63 -14.18 -28.24 -1.35
N ALA A 64 -14.50 -27.12 -1.98
CA ALA A 64 -14.89 -25.88 -1.31
C ALA A 64 -16.14 -26.08 -0.43
N ARG A 65 -17.16 -26.76 -0.96
CA ARG A 65 -18.38 -27.13 -0.20
C ARG A 65 -18.06 -28.00 1.01
N THR A 66 -17.22 -29.02 0.82
CA THR A 66 -16.81 -29.94 1.89
C THR A 66 -16.05 -29.21 3.00
N LYS A 67 -15.18 -28.27 2.61
CA LYS A 67 -14.39 -27.44 3.53
C LYS A 67 -15.14 -26.22 4.08
N ARG A 68 -16.39 -25.98 3.65
CA ARG A 68 -17.21 -24.80 4.00
C ARG A 68 -16.49 -23.47 3.77
N VAL A 69 -15.70 -23.39 2.70
CA VAL A 69 -14.99 -22.17 2.28
C VAL A 69 -15.41 -21.79 0.86
N PRO A 70 -15.34 -20.50 0.49
CA PRO A 70 -15.56 -20.09 -0.89
C PRO A 70 -14.52 -20.72 -1.84
N ALA A 71 -14.96 -21.12 -3.04
CA ALA A 71 -14.07 -21.68 -4.05
C ALA A 71 -12.95 -20.68 -4.46
N GLU A 72 -13.27 -19.39 -4.49
CA GLU A 72 -12.30 -18.31 -4.76
C GLU A 72 -11.20 -18.20 -3.69
N GLU A 73 -11.55 -18.43 -2.42
CA GLU A 73 -10.59 -18.36 -1.32
C GLU A 73 -9.70 -19.61 -1.30
N LEU A 74 -10.30 -20.78 -1.58
CA LEU A 74 -9.60 -22.05 -1.69
C LEU A 74 -8.56 -22.03 -2.82
N ILE A 75 -8.95 -21.59 -4.03
CA ILE A 75 -8.03 -21.53 -5.17
C ILE A 75 -6.91 -20.53 -4.92
N LYS A 76 -7.20 -19.40 -4.27
CA LYS A 76 -6.19 -18.40 -3.92
C LYS A 76 -5.16 -18.94 -2.95
N LEU A 77 -5.59 -19.71 -1.95
CA LEU A 77 -4.69 -20.35 -0.99
C LEU A 77 -3.77 -21.38 -1.68
N TRP A 78 -4.35 -22.27 -2.49
CA TRP A 78 -3.57 -23.29 -3.20
C TRP A 78 -2.60 -22.70 -4.23
N LEU A 79 -3.03 -21.67 -4.97
CA LEU A 79 -2.13 -20.95 -5.89
C LEU A 79 -0.97 -20.32 -5.13
N LYS A 80 -1.22 -19.74 -3.95
CA LYS A 80 -0.16 -19.16 -3.12
C LYS A 80 0.83 -20.23 -2.66
N GLU A 81 0.36 -21.37 -2.17
CA GLU A 81 1.22 -22.49 -1.77
C GLU A 81 2.07 -23.00 -2.94
N LYS A 82 1.44 -23.26 -4.09
CA LYS A 82 2.12 -23.80 -5.27
C LYS A 82 3.13 -22.83 -5.87
N VAL A 83 2.82 -21.53 -5.90
CA VAL A 83 3.79 -20.52 -6.37
C VAL A 83 4.96 -20.40 -5.40
N SER A 84 4.72 -20.47 -4.09
CA SER A 84 5.78 -20.46 -3.09
C SER A 84 6.67 -21.70 -3.10
N GLU A 85 6.18 -22.86 -3.57
CA GLU A 85 6.99 -24.08 -3.71
C GLU A 85 7.94 -24.04 -4.92
N VAL A 86 7.61 -23.25 -5.95
CA VAL A 86 8.35 -23.18 -7.21
C VAL A 86 9.46 -22.12 -7.18
N VAL A 87 9.37 -21.15 -6.27
CA VAL A 87 10.35 -20.08 -6.05
C VAL A 87 11.33 -20.50 -4.96
#